data_AF-A0A0G3GT79-F1
#
_entry.id   AF-A0A0G3GT79-F1
#
_cell.length_a   1.000
_cell.length_b   1.000
_cell.length_c   1.000
_cell.angle_alpha   90.00
_cell.angle_beta   90.00
_cell.angle_gamma   90.00
#
_symmetry.space_group_name_H-M   'P 1'
#
loop_
_entity.id
_entity.type
_entity.pdbx_description
1 polymer ?
#
loop_
_entity_poly.entity_id
_entity_poly.type
_entity_poly.pdbx_seq_one_letter_code
_entity_poly.pdbx_strand_id
1 'polypeptide(L)'
;MLGSVDTVYVAGGETFDLLQVMHTSGAFEMLKDKVAAGLTYIGTSAGSVVAGPTIEHIAPMDSPEKAPDLHDYTGLSLVDACIVPHASGTIPAYPISVIEEIVAKFGERLPLQLLNDGQALLVEDGKATLI
;
A
#
# COMPACT_ATOMS: atom_id res chain seq x y z
N MET A 1 -13.70 16.96 -4.78
CA MET A 1 -12.78 16.99 -5.94
C MET A 1 -11.36 17.14 -5.42
N LEU A 2 -10.38 16.40 -5.95
CA LEU A 2 -8.95 16.54 -5.58
C LEU A 2 -8.28 17.80 -6.18
N GLY A 3 -8.97 18.57 -7.02
CA GLY A 3 -8.38 19.73 -7.72
C GLY A 3 -8.11 20.97 -6.86
N SER A 4 -8.41 20.95 -5.57
CA SER A 4 -8.27 22.10 -4.67
C SER A 4 -7.59 21.76 -3.35
N VAL A 5 -6.90 20.61 -3.28
CA VAL A 5 -6.19 20.16 -2.07
C VAL A 5 -4.71 19.96 -2.41
N ASP A 6 -3.86 20.22 -1.43
CA ASP A 6 -2.40 20.07 -1.58
C ASP A 6 -1.93 18.64 -1.26
N THR A 7 -2.76 17.86 -0.57
CA THR A 7 -2.41 16.53 -0.09
C THR A 7 -3.63 15.62 -0.08
N VAL A 8 -3.40 14.34 -0.38
CA VAL A 8 -4.35 13.26 -0.15
C VAL A 8 -3.81 12.31 0.90
N TYR A 9 -4.66 11.93 1.85
CA TYR A 9 -4.39 10.92 2.84
C TYR A 9 -5.24 9.68 2.56
N VAL A 10 -4.60 8.54 2.38
CA VAL A 10 -5.27 7.24 2.24
C VAL A 10 -5.02 6.45 3.51
N ALA A 11 -6.10 6.28 4.28
CA ALA A 11 -6.10 5.62 5.57
C ALA A 11 -5.82 4.10 5.48
N GLY A 12 -5.60 3.49 6.64
CA GLY A 12 -5.57 2.04 6.78
C GLY A 12 -6.96 1.40 6.66
N GLY A 13 -7.00 0.07 6.58
CA GLY A 13 -8.22 -0.70 6.37
C GLY A 13 -7.87 -2.04 5.71
N GLU A 14 -8.82 -2.60 4.99
CA GLU A 14 -8.61 -3.83 4.21
C GLU A 14 -8.07 -3.47 2.83
N THR A 15 -6.85 -3.88 2.52
CA THR A 15 -6.14 -3.44 1.30
C THR A 15 -6.87 -3.86 0.02
N PHE A 16 -7.43 -5.07 -0.03
CA PHE A 16 -8.15 -5.56 -1.21
C PHE A 16 -9.45 -4.79 -1.45
N ASP A 17 -10.24 -4.54 -0.40
CA ASP A 17 -11.46 -3.73 -0.50
C ASP A 17 -11.13 -2.29 -0.89
N LEU A 18 -10.08 -1.70 -0.32
CA LEU A 18 -9.59 -0.38 -0.69
C LEU A 18 -9.26 -0.30 -2.19
N LEU A 19 -8.51 -1.25 -2.73
CA LEU A 19 -8.16 -1.26 -4.15
C LEU A 19 -9.40 -1.45 -5.04
N GLN A 20 -10.34 -2.33 -4.65
CA GLN A 20 -11.62 -2.50 -5.35
C GLN A 20 -12.43 -1.19 -5.38
N VAL A 21 -12.53 -0.49 -4.25
CA VAL A 21 -13.20 0.81 -4.16
C VAL A 21 -12.50 1.85 -5.03
N MET A 22 -11.16 1.86 -5.08
CA MET A 22 -10.42 2.77 -5.95
C MET A 22 -10.75 2.55 -7.44
N HIS A 23 -10.85 1.29 -7.89
CA HIS A 23 -11.22 0.97 -9.27
C HIS A 23 -12.69 1.32 -9.56
N THR A 24 -13.62 0.86 -8.73
CA THR A 24 -15.06 1.04 -8.97
C THR A 24 -15.52 2.49 -8.89
N SER A 25 -14.84 3.32 -8.09
CA SER A 25 -15.11 4.76 -8.00
C SER A 25 -14.40 5.60 -9.08
N GLY A 26 -13.46 5.03 -9.82
CA GLY A 26 -12.57 5.77 -10.73
C GLY A 26 -11.47 6.57 -10.02
N ALA A 27 -11.31 6.41 -8.70
CA ALA A 27 -10.27 7.08 -7.94
C ALA A 27 -8.85 6.55 -8.27
N PHE A 28 -8.71 5.31 -8.74
CA PHE A 28 -7.42 4.70 -9.06
C PHE A 28 -6.62 5.53 -10.09
N GLU A 29 -7.18 5.78 -11.27
CA GLU A 29 -6.50 6.58 -12.30
C GLU A 29 -6.42 8.06 -11.90
N MET A 30 -7.46 8.59 -11.26
CA MET A 30 -7.46 9.99 -10.80
C MET A 30 -6.30 10.26 -9.82
N LEU A 31 -6.06 9.35 -8.86
CA LEU A 31 -4.98 9.49 -7.89
C LEU A 31 -3.61 9.43 -8.57
N LYS A 32 -3.40 8.46 -9.48
CA LYS A 32 -2.15 8.35 -10.25
C LYS A 32 -1.84 9.64 -11.00
N ASP A 33 -2.82 10.17 -11.74
CA ASP A 33 -2.66 11.41 -12.51
C ASP A 33 -2.37 12.62 -11.61
N LYS A 34 -3.06 12.71 -10.47
CA LYS A 34 -2.90 13.84 -9.54
C LYS A 34 -1.56 13.81 -8.82
N VAL A 35 -1.11 12.64 -8.38
CA VAL A 35 0.21 12.48 -7.75
C VAL A 35 1.32 12.77 -8.77
N ALA A 36 1.19 12.28 -10.01
CA ALA A 36 2.11 12.61 -11.09
C ALA A 36 2.15 14.12 -11.41
N ALA A 37 1.05 14.84 -11.18
CA ALA A 37 0.96 16.29 -11.30
C ALA A 37 1.43 17.08 -10.06
N GLY A 38 1.97 16.39 -9.04
CA GLY A 38 2.56 17.02 -7.85
C GLY A 38 1.68 17.03 -6.60
N LEU A 39 0.53 16.35 -6.58
CA LEU A 39 -0.24 16.18 -5.36
C LEU A 39 0.52 15.28 -4.37
N THR A 40 0.72 15.72 -3.13
CA THR A 40 1.34 14.89 -2.10
C THR A 40 0.42 13.73 -1.71
N TYR A 41 0.95 12.51 -1.70
CA TYR A 41 0.26 11.31 -1.24
C TYR A 41 0.79 10.87 0.12
N ILE A 42 -0.10 10.64 1.08
CA ILE A 42 0.24 10.05 2.37
C ILE A 42 -0.58 8.77 2.53
N GLY A 43 0.09 7.62 2.55
CA GLY A 43 -0.53 6.33 2.83
C GLY A 43 -0.25 5.87 4.25
N THR A 44 -1.23 5.24 4.90
CA THR A 44 -1.03 4.52 6.17
C THR A 44 -1.52 3.10 6.03
N SER A 45 -0.72 2.12 6.47
CA SER A 45 -1.07 0.69 6.42
C SER A 45 -1.53 0.30 5.01
N ALA A 46 -2.78 -0.14 4.79
CA ALA A 46 -3.35 -0.41 3.47
C ALA A 46 -3.09 0.70 2.44
N GLY A 47 -3.19 1.98 2.83
CA GLY A 47 -2.88 3.12 1.96
C GLY A 47 -1.42 3.17 1.51
N SER A 48 -0.49 2.67 2.33
CA SER A 48 0.93 2.52 1.93
C SER A 48 1.13 1.31 1.02
N VAL A 49 0.35 0.24 1.20
CA VAL A 49 0.44 -0.98 0.38
C VAL A 49 -0.03 -0.70 -1.05
N VAL A 50 -1.20 -0.07 -1.23
CA VAL A 50 -1.73 0.27 -2.57
C VAL A 50 -0.85 1.27 -3.33
N ALA A 51 0.03 2.01 -2.65
CA ALA A 51 0.97 2.92 -3.30
C ALA A 51 2.09 2.20 -4.06
N GLY A 52 2.36 0.93 -3.72
CA GLY A 52 3.35 0.10 -4.40
C GLY A 52 2.88 -0.46 -5.75
N PRO A 53 3.67 -1.36 -6.37
CA PRO A 53 3.35 -1.91 -7.68
C PRO A 53 2.26 -3.00 -7.64
N THR A 54 2.07 -3.66 -6.50
CA THR A 54 1.07 -4.73 -6.31
C THR A 54 0.66 -4.82 -4.85
N ILE A 55 -0.53 -5.36 -4.58
CA ILE A 55 -1.01 -5.67 -3.24
C ILE A 55 -0.96 -7.17 -2.89
N GLU A 56 -0.55 -8.03 -3.84
CA GLU A 56 -0.66 -9.50 -3.69
C GLU A 56 0.03 -10.04 -2.42
N HIS A 57 1.11 -9.38 -1.99
CA HIS A 57 1.94 -9.83 -0.86
C HIS A 57 1.26 -9.66 0.49
N ILE A 58 0.16 -8.90 0.55
CA ILE A 58 -0.54 -8.59 1.81
C ILE A 58 -1.66 -9.59 2.13
N ALA A 59 -1.91 -10.58 1.26
CA ALA A 59 -2.95 -11.60 1.47
C ALA A 59 -2.87 -12.39 2.80
N PRO A 60 -1.69 -12.57 3.44
CA PRO A 60 -1.62 -13.12 4.80
C PRO A 60 -2.12 -12.18 5.91
N MET A 61 -2.19 -10.87 5.67
CA MET A 61 -2.70 -9.86 6.62
C MET A 61 -4.17 -9.50 6.36
N ASP A 62 -4.51 -9.19 5.10
CA ASP A 62 -5.83 -8.72 4.70
C ASP A 62 -6.48 -9.72 3.75
N SER A 63 -7.80 -9.87 3.82
CA SER A 63 -8.50 -10.94 3.09
C SER A 63 -8.92 -10.51 1.69
N PRO A 64 -8.48 -11.20 0.61
CA PRO A 64 -9.00 -10.99 -0.74
C PRO A 64 -10.50 -11.24 -0.87
N GLU A 65 -11.09 -12.06 0.01
CA GLU A 65 -12.52 -12.39 -0.03
C GLU A 65 -13.42 -11.16 0.21
N LYS A 66 -12.89 -10.09 0.79
CA LYS A 66 -13.60 -8.82 0.98
C LYS A 66 -13.73 -8.00 -0.31
N ALA A 67 -13.02 -8.40 -1.38
CA ALA A 67 -13.05 -7.77 -2.69
C ALA A 67 -13.35 -8.80 -3.80
N PRO A 68 -14.57 -9.36 -3.84
CA PRO A 68 -14.90 -10.46 -4.76
C PRO A 68 -14.83 -10.09 -6.25
N ASP A 69 -14.93 -8.79 -6.59
CA ASP A 69 -14.90 -8.28 -7.96
C ASP A 69 -13.50 -7.80 -8.37
N LEU A 70 -12.51 -7.89 -7.47
CA LEU A 70 -11.13 -7.51 -7.74
C LEU A 70 -10.36 -8.70 -8.32
N HIS A 71 -9.94 -8.59 -9.58
CA HIS A 71 -9.21 -9.65 -10.30
C HIS A 71 -7.79 -9.24 -10.70
N ASP A 72 -7.45 -7.97 -10.53
CA ASP A 72 -6.13 -7.41 -10.78
C ASP A 72 -5.63 -6.77 -9.48
N TYR A 73 -4.45 -7.19 -9.01
CA TYR A 73 -3.83 -6.70 -7.79
C TYR A 73 -2.77 -5.63 -8.05
N THR A 74 -2.68 -5.13 -9.28
CA THR A 74 -1.81 -4.01 -9.64
C THR A 74 -2.12 -2.79 -8.77
N GLY A 75 -1.10 -2.31 -8.06
CA GLY A 75 -1.21 -1.11 -7.23
C GLY A 75 -1.03 0.17 -8.04
N LEU A 76 -1.05 1.31 -7.34
CA LEU A 76 -0.92 2.64 -7.96
C LEU A 76 0.47 2.86 -8.59
N SER A 77 1.48 2.06 -8.21
CA SER A 77 2.87 2.20 -8.68
C SER A 77 3.44 3.60 -8.46
N LEU A 78 3.15 4.21 -7.31
CA LEU A 78 3.71 5.50 -6.90
C LEU A 78 5.13 5.37 -6.34
N VAL A 79 5.45 4.19 -5.79
CA VAL A 79 6.77 3.84 -5.26
C VAL A 79 7.19 2.45 -5.75
N ASP A 80 8.49 2.23 -5.94
CA ASP A 80 9.07 0.95 -6.41
C ASP A 80 9.26 -0.09 -5.28
N ALA A 81 8.41 -0.05 -4.26
CA ALA A 81 8.50 -0.92 -3.08
C ALA A 81 7.15 -1.55 -2.74
N CYS A 82 7.18 -2.83 -2.37
CA CYS A 82 6.04 -3.54 -1.80
C CYS A 82 6.06 -3.36 -0.28
N ILE A 83 5.31 -2.39 0.23
CA ILE A 83 5.30 -2.09 1.66
C ILE A 83 4.68 -3.24 2.45
N VAL A 84 5.35 -3.68 3.51
CA VAL A 84 4.81 -4.57 4.55
C VAL A 84 4.71 -3.76 5.85
N PRO A 85 3.52 -3.25 6.20
CA PRO A 85 3.31 -2.46 7.41
C PRO A 85 3.35 -3.34 8.66
N HIS A 86 3.39 -2.72 9.84
CA HIS A 86 3.30 -3.40 11.13
C HIS A 86 4.37 -4.50 11.32
N ALA A 87 5.54 -4.32 10.71
CA ALA A 87 6.56 -5.38 10.58
C ALA A 87 7.17 -5.86 11.91
N SER A 88 6.97 -5.10 12.99
CA SER A 88 7.39 -5.50 14.35
C SER A 88 6.55 -6.65 14.92
N GLY A 89 5.42 -6.98 14.29
CA GLY A 89 4.54 -8.05 14.75
C GLY A 89 3.82 -7.75 16.06
N THR A 90 3.74 -6.47 16.44
CA THR A 90 3.21 -6.01 17.74
C THR A 90 1.69 -5.83 17.75
N ILE A 91 1.07 -5.79 16.57
CA ILE A 91 -0.39 -5.74 16.42
C ILE A 91 -0.92 -7.17 16.52
N PRO A 92 -1.86 -7.50 17.44
CA PRO A 92 -2.33 -8.88 17.62
C PRO A 92 -2.92 -9.54 16.36
N ALA A 93 -3.50 -8.74 15.46
CA ALA A 93 -4.01 -9.22 14.17
C ALA A 93 -2.89 -9.59 13.18
N TYR A 94 -1.69 -9.02 13.35
CA TYR A 94 -0.53 -9.18 12.47
C TYR A 94 0.69 -9.62 13.28
N PRO A 95 0.67 -10.81 13.91
CA PRO A 95 1.81 -11.30 14.69
C PRO A 95 3.03 -11.52 13.79
N ILE A 96 4.22 -11.62 14.37
CA ILE A 96 5.48 -11.76 13.62
C ILE A 96 5.46 -12.93 12.63
N SER A 97 4.75 -14.02 12.95
CA SER A 97 4.60 -15.18 12.05
C SER A 97 3.91 -14.85 10.73
N VAL A 98 3.01 -13.85 10.71
CA VAL A 98 2.39 -13.36 9.47
C VAL A 98 3.41 -12.58 8.65
N ILE A 99 4.25 -11.77 9.29
CA ILE A 99 5.34 -11.04 8.61
C ILE A 99 6.33 -12.04 7.99
N GLU A 100 6.74 -13.06 8.75
CA GLU A 100 7.62 -14.12 8.29
C GLU A 100 7.03 -14.89 7.11
N GLU A 101 5.72 -15.17 7.12
CA GLU A 101 5.02 -15.81 6.01
C GLU A 101 5.08 -14.96 4.73
N ILE A 102 4.88 -13.64 4.84
CA ILE A 102 4.97 -12.71 3.71
C ILE A 102 6.39 -12.72 3.13
N VAL A 103 7.40 -12.59 4.00
CA VAL A 103 8.80 -12.60 3.57
C VAL A 103 9.17 -13.92 2.90
N ALA A 104 8.78 -15.05 3.48
CA ALA A 104 9.05 -16.37 2.93
C ALA A 104 8.37 -16.60 1.57
N LYS A 105 7.13 -16.11 1.40
CA LYS A 105 6.36 -16.31 0.16
C LYS A 105 6.76 -15.37 -0.98
N PHE A 106 7.13 -14.12 -0.67
CA PHE A 106 7.25 -13.05 -1.66
C PHE A 106 8.63 -12.38 -1.71
N GLY A 107 9.47 -12.53 -0.67
CA GLY A 107 10.73 -11.77 -0.53
C GLY A 107 11.79 -12.04 -1.60
N GLU A 108 11.74 -13.19 -2.29
CA GLU A 108 12.64 -13.48 -3.41
C GLU A 108 12.23 -12.81 -4.72
N ARG A 109 10.93 -12.45 -4.88
CA ARG A 109 10.38 -11.96 -6.15
C ARG A 109 9.93 -10.50 -6.11
N LEU A 110 9.60 -9.99 -4.92
CA LEU A 110 9.11 -8.63 -4.74
C LEU A 110 10.09 -7.79 -3.91
N PRO A 111 10.23 -6.49 -4.21
CA PRO A 111 11.04 -5.56 -3.42
C PRO A 111 10.30 -5.20 -2.11
N LEU A 112 10.24 -6.15 -1.17
CA LEU A 112 9.55 -5.94 0.10
C LEU A 112 10.27 -4.87 0.93
N GLN A 113 9.51 -3.86 1.38
CA GLN A 113 9.97 -2.87 2.35
C GLN A 113 9.17 -3.04 3.64
N LEU A 114 9.82 -3.64 4.64
CA LEU A 114 9.24 -3.84 5.97
C LEU A 114 9.29 -2.51 6.72
N LEU A 115 8.15 -2.08 7.24
CA LEU A 115 8.02 -0.88 8.07
C LEU A 115 7.42 -1.23 9.42
N ASN A 116 8.15 -0.93 10.49
CA ASN A 116 7.60 -0.98 11.84
C ASN A 116 6.66 0.20 12.06
N ASP A 117 5.76 0.08 13.04
CA ASP A 117 4.95 1.21 13.47
C ASP A 117 5.86 2.37 13.91
N GLY A 118 5.58 3.57 13.40
CA GLY A 118 6.39 4.77 13.61
C GLY A 118 7.46 5.02 12.55
N GLN A 119 7.73 4.06 11.65
CA GLN A 119 8.59 4.27 10.48
C GLN A 119 7.76 4.69 9.26
N ALA A 120 8.40 5.38 8.31
CA ALA A 120 7.80 5.68 7.01
C ALA A 120 8.83 5.61 5.88
N LEU A 121 8.33 5.44 4.65
CA LEU A 121 9.11 5.58 3.44
C LEU A 121 8.80 6.93 2.80
N LEU A 122 9.73 7.88 2.89
CA LEU A 122 9.65 9.16 2.21
C LEU A 122 10.23 9.02 0.79
N VAL A 123 9.43 9.32 -0.23
CA VAL A 123 9.87 9.31 -1.62
C VAL A 123 9.71 10.72 -2.20
N GLU A 124 10.85 11.36 -2.49
CA GLU A 124 10.92 12.70 -3.07
C GLU A 124 11.94 12.68 -4.21
N ASP A 125 11.59 13.25 -5.37
CA ASP A 125 12.45 13.30 -6.57
C ASP A 125 13.05 11.94 -6.97
N GLY A 126 12.26 10.87 -6.82
CA GLY A 126 12.66 9.49 -7.12
C GLY A 126 13.61 8.86 -6.09
N LYS A 127 13.91 9.55 -5.00
CA LYS A 127 14.77 9.04 -3.92
C LYS A 127 13.92 8.56 -2.74
N ALA A 128 14.06 7.28 -2.41
CA ALA A 128 13.45 6.69 -1.23
C ALA A 128 14.35 6.83 0.00
N THR A 129 13.78 7.28 1.12
CA THR A 129 14.44 7.41 2.43
C THR A 129 13.56 6.79 3.50
N LEU A 130 14.12 5.86 4.28
CA LEU A 130 13.46 5.34 5.47
C LEU A 130 13.62 6.37 6.60
N ILE A 131 12.49 6.77 7.20
CA ILE A 131 12.43 7.71 8.33
C ILE A 131 11.76 7.09 9.55
#